data_AF-A0A2U0S4C1-F1
#
_entry.id   AF-A0A2U0S4C1-F1
#
_cell.length_a   1.000
_cell.length_b   1.000
_cell.length_c   1.000
_cell.angle_alpha   90.00
_cell.angle_beta   90.00
_cell.angle_gamma   90.00
#
_symmetry.space_group_name_H-M   'P 1'
#
loop_
_entity.id
_entity.type
_entity.pdbx_description
1 polymer ?
#
loop_
_entity_poly.entity_id
_entity_poly.type
_entity_poly.pdbx_seq_one_letter_code
_entity_poly.pdbx_strand_id
1 'polypeptide(L)'
;MESGKMLTEVNPVGGTEKARAVEDIVDKMACSLDRVMYVGDSITDAPALKLVRENGGLTVSFNGNDYSVRESDVAVLSGDTTVTSVLAEVFSRQGKDGALRLVNEWNLLGLKKNGVSPALCERMSRVFSGGFPQVERVTENNVERVKRESSVFRKTVRGEAIGQLG
;
A
#
# COMPACT_ATOMS: atom_id res chain seq x y z
N MET A 1 -21.35 -16.30 -32.12
CA MET A 1 -20.14 -16.82 -31.44
C MET A 1 -20.46 -16.85 -29.94
N GLU A 2 -20.82 -18.00 -29.39
CA GLU A 2 -21.35 -18.12 -28.01
C GLU A 2 -20.33 -17.76 -26.92
N SER A 3 -19.04 -18.01 -27.15
CA SER A 3 -17.97 -17.68 -26.19
C SER A 3 -17.78 -16.18 -25.93
N GLY A 4 -18.17 -15.32 -26.88
CA GLY A 4 -18.07 -13.86 -26.72
C GLY A 4 -19.13 -13.26 -25.79
N LYS A 5 -20.22 -13.98 -25.53
CA LYS A 5 -21.34 -13.48 -24.72
C LYS A 5 -20.93 -13.28 -23.25
N MET A 6 -20.06 -14.15 -22.74
CA MET A 6 -19.48 -14.06 -21.40
C MET A 6 -18.70 -12.74 -21.18
N LEU A 7 -18.05 -12.19 -22.23
CA LEU A 7 -17.32 -10.92 -22.15
C LEU A 7 -18.26 -9.71 -22.02
N THR A 8 -19.52 -9.84 -22.41
CA THR A 8 -20.54 -8.79 -22.29
C THR A 8 -21.44 -8.96 -21.06
N GLU A 9 -21.56 -10.18 -20.53
CA GLU A 9 -22.39 -10.50 -19.36
C GLU A 9 -21.65 -10.31 -18.04
N VAL A 10 -20.30 -10.32 -18.06
CA VAL A 10 -19.46 -10.08 -16.89
C VAL A 10 -18.81 -8.72 -16.99
N ASN A 11 -18.96 -7.89 -15.96
CA ASN A 11 -18.17 -6.66 -15.80
C ASN A 11 -16.97 -6.95 -14.89
N PRO A 12 -15.76 -7.24 -15.43
CA PRO A 12 -14.59 -7.51 -14.61
C PRO A 12 -14.16 -6.26 -13.85
N VAL A 13 -13.73 -6.43 -12.60
CA VAL A 13 -13.14 -5.34 -11.82
C VAL A 13 -11.63 -5.30 -12.08
N GLY A 14 -11.23 -4.52 -13.08
CA GLY A 14 -9.84 -4.23 -13.41
C GLY A 14 -9.34 -2.99 -12.69
N GLY A 15 -8.21 -2.45 -13.16
CA GLY A 15 -7.60 -1.29 -12.49
C GLY A 15 -8.38 0.00 -12.64
N THR A 16 -9.02 0.21 -13.80
CA THR A 16 -9.90 1.36 -14.01
C THR A 16 -11.12 1.28 -13.09
N GLU A 17 -11.71 0.11 -12.94
CA GLU A 17 -12.86 -0.10 -12.06
C GLU A 17 -12.50 0.08 -10.59
N LYS A 18 -11.30 -0.34 -10.16
CA LYS A 18 -10.79 -0.06 -8.81
C LYS A 18 -10.61 1.44 -8.55
N ALA A 19 -10.08 2.19 -9.52
CA ALA A 19 -9.95 3.64 -9.40
C ALA A 19 -11.33 4.33 -9.31
N ARG A 20 -12.28 3.94 -10.17
CA ARG A 20 -13.68 4.41 -10.10
C ARG A 20 -14.34 4.09 -8.77
N ALA A 21 -14.09 2.90 -8.21
CA ALA A 21 -14.62 2.55 -6.90
C ALA A 21 -14.10 3.47 -5.79
N VAL A 22 -12.85 3.96 -5.89
CA VAL A 22 -12.33 4.97 -4.96
C VAL A 22 -13.08 6.30 -5.13
N GLU A 23 -13.27 6.77 -6.37
CA GLU A 23 -14.05 8.00 -6.64
C GLU A 23 -15.49 7.87 -6.10
N ASP A 24 -16.16 6.75 -6.38
CA ASP A 24 -17.51 6.46 -5.89
C ASP A 24 -17.59 6.48 -4.36
N ILE A 25 -16.57 5.96 -3.65
CA ILE A 25 -16.51 5.98 -2.19
C ILE A 25 -16.34 7.42 -1.69
N VAL A 26 -15.44 8.20 -2.31
CA VAL A 26 -15.19 9.60 -1.94
C VAL A 26 -16.46 10.43 -2.09
N ASP A 27 -17.18 10.26 -3.21
CA ASP A 27 -18.44 10.94 -3.48
C ASP A 27 -19.52 10.56 -2.46
N LYS A 28 -19.70 9.26 -2.19
CA LYS A 28 -20.69 8.76 -1.21
C LYS A 28 -20.40 9.21 0.22
N MET A 29 -19.12 9.34 0.57
CA MET A 29 -18.68 9.74 1.90
C MET A 29 -18.55 11.25 2.04
N ALA A 30 -18.83 12.02 0.98
CA ALA A 30 -18.65 13.47 0.91
C ALA A 30 -17.27 13.90 1.46
N CYS A 31 -16.24 13.16 1.10
CA CYS A 31 -14.85 13.44 1.48
C CYS A 31 -14.01 13.80 0.25
N SER A 32 -12.70 13.81 0.40
CA SER A 32 -11.75 14.19 -0.65
C SER A 32 -10.63 13.15 -0.74
N LEU A 33 -9.99 13.05 -1.91
CA LEU A 33 -8.96 12.04 -2.17
C LEU A 33 -7.72 12.18 -1.28
N ASP A 34 -7.42 13.37 -0.76
CA ASP A 34 -6.35 13.59 0.23
C ASP A 34 -6.64 12.91 1.59
N ARG A 35 -7.89 12.51 1.82
CA ARG A 35 -8.32 11.72 2.98
C ARG A 35 -8.39 10.22 2.71
N VAL A 36 -7.91 9.77 1.55
CA VAL A 36 -7.86 8.35 1.17
C VAL A 36 -6.46 7.79 1.38
N MET A 37 -6.41 6.64 2.04
CA MET A 37 -5.24 5.75 2.01
C MET A 37 -5.59 4.54 1.15
N TYR A 38 -4.81 4.28 0.11
CA TYR A 38 -4.98 3.10 -0.76
C TYR A 38 -3.80 2.14 -0.57
N VAL A 39 -4.10 0.85 -0.41
CA VAL A 39 -3.10 -0.21 -0.29
C VAL A 39 -3.31 -1.19 -1.43
N GLY A 40 -2.26 -1.44 -2.21
CA GLY A 40 -2.28 -2.37 -3.34
C GLY A 40 -0.98 -3.15 -3.45
N ASP A 41 -0.95 -4.12 -4.35
CA ASP A 41 0.23 -4.98 -4.53
C ASP A 41 0.52 -5.35 -6.00
N SER A 42 -0.37 -5.00 -6.92
CA SER A 42 -0.33 -5.53 -8.28
C SER A 42 -0.59 -4.48 -9.37
N ILE A 43 -0.53 -4.93 -10.62
CA ILE A 43 -0.84 -4.10 -11.80
C ILE A 43 -2.28 -3.56 -11.78
N THR A 44 -3.23 -4.33 -11.24
CA THR A 44 -4.63 -3.90 -11.17
C THR A 44 -4.81 -2.73 -10.19
N ASP A 45 -3.87 -2.51 -9.29
CA ASP A 45 -3.96 -1.42 -8.32
C ASP A 45 -3.33 -0.12 -8.84
N ALA A 46 -2.52 -0.20 -9.90
CA ALA A 46 -1.75 0.94 -10.39
C ALA A 46 -2.60 2.18 -10.72
N PRO A 47 -3.80 2.08 -11.37
CA PRO A 47 -4.62 3.26 -11.62
C PRO A 47 -5.16 3.90 -10.33
N ALA A 48 -5.59 3.11 -9.35
CA ALA A 48 -6.10 3.62 -8.08
C ALA A 48 -4.97 4.23 -7.22
N LEU A 49 -3.80 3.58 -7.18
CA LEU A 49 -2.59 4.12 -6.55
C LEU A 49 -2.21 5.47 -7.18
N LYS A 50 -2.16 5.54 -8.51
CA LYS A 50 -1.84 6.80 -9.19
C LYS A 50 -2.86 7.90 -8.86
N LEU A 51 -4.16 7.60 -8.97
CA LEU A 51 -5.25 8.53 -8.67
C LEU A 51 -5.11 9.12 -7.26
N VAL A 52 -4.97 8.26 -6.24
CA VAL A 52 -4.90 8.70 -4.84
C VAL A 52 -3.62 9.50 -4.59
N ARG A 53 -2.48 9.05 -5.14
CA ARG A 53 -1.19 9.74 -4.97
C ARG A 53 -1.20 11.16 -5.55
N GLU A 54 -1.69 11.30 -6.78
CA GLU A 54 -1.74 12.58 -7.50
C GLU A 54 -2.71 13.58 -6.86
N ASN A 55 -3.70 13.10 -6.11
CA ASN A 55 -4.69 13.92 -5.40
C ASN A 55 -4.40 14.07 -3.90
N GLY A 56 -3.16 13.84 -3.46
CA GLY A 56 -2.69 14.14 -2.11
C GLY A 56 -3.00 13.08 -1.05
N GLY A 57 -3.63 11.96 -1.42
CA GLY A 57 -3.83 10.82 -0.53
C GLY A 57 -2.54 10.02 -0.33
N LEU A 58 -2.60 9.04 0.57
CA LEU A 58 -1.46 8.17 0.88
C LEU A 58 -1.57 6.85 0.12
N THR A 59 -0.51 6.46 -0.57
CA THR A 59 -0.49 5.18 -1.29
C THR A 59 0.61 4.24 -0.83
N VAL A 60 0.23 2.97 -0.63
CA VAL A 60 1.10 1.93 -0.09
C VAL A 60 1.12 0.72 -1.02
N SER A 61 2.32 0.33 -1.46
CA SER A 61 2.57 -0.95 -2.10
C SER A 61 2.99 -1.96 -1.03
N PHE A 62 2.17 -2.98 -0.78
CA PHE A 62 2.45 -4.01 0.22
C PHE A 62 2.91 -5.31 -0.46
N ASN A 63 4.19 -5.67 -0.30
CA ASN A 63 4.85 -6.77 -1.02
C ASN A 63 4.55 -6.75 -2.52
N GLY A 64 4.51 -5.55 -3.09
CA GLY A 64 3.97 -5.33 -4.41
C GLY A 64 4.97 -5.54 -5.54
N ASN A 65 4.42 -5.70 -6.74
CA ASN A 65 5.19 -5.78 -7.99
C ASN A 65 5.69 -4.39 -8.46
N ASP A 66 6.38 -4.36 -9.60
CA ASP A 66 6.97 -3.14 -10.16
C ASP A 66 5.94 -2.02 -10.43
N TYR A 67 4.72 -2.41 -10.84
CA TYR A 67 3.65 -1.47 -11.15
C TYR A 67 3.14 -0.78 -9.89
N SER A 68 2.83 -1.55 -8.84
CA SER A 68 2.33 -0.99 -7.59
C SER A 68 3.39 -0.16 -6.86
N VAL A 69 4.64 -0.62 -6.81
CA VAL A 69 5.75 0.13 -6.20
C VAL A 69 5.93 1.47 -6.91
N ARG A 70 5.93 1.50 -8.24
CA ARG A 70 6.09 2.73 -9.03
C ARG A 70 4.99 3.77 -8.75
N GLU A 71 3.76 3.34 -8.51
CA GLU A 71 2.63 4.24 -8.29
C GLU A 71 2.38 4.59 -6.81
N SER A 72 3.23 4.12 -5.88
CA SER A 72 3.03 4.29 -4.44
C SER A 72 3.94 5.36 -3.83
N ASP A 73 3.50 5.97 -2.72
CA ASP A 73 4.35 6.83 -1.88
C ASP A 73 5.24 5.98 -0.96
N VAL A 74 4.74 4.83 -0.50
CA VAL A 74 5.40 3.95 0.46
C VAL A 74 5.41 2.52 -0.07
N ALA A 75 6.54 1.83 0.08
CA ALA A 75 6.66 0.40 -0.12
C ALA A 75 6.84 -0.29 1.23
N VAL A 76 6.12 -1.39 1.44
CA VAL A 76 6.17 -2.23 2.64
C VAL A 76 6.58 -3.64 2.23
N LEU A 77 7.66 -4.14 2.81
CA LEU A 77 8.11 -5.53 2.67
C LEU A 77 7.96 -6.20 4.04
N SER A 78 6.87 -6.93 4.23
CA SER A 78 6.47 -7.47 5.53
C SER A 78 5.70 -8.77 5.42
N GLY A 79 5.95 -9.70 6.35
CA GLY A 79 5.16 -10.92 6.51
C GLY A 79 3.84 -10.73 7.27
N ASP A 80 3.62 -9.54 7.85
CA ASP A 80 2.43 -9.25 8.67
C ASP A 80 1.87 -7.84 8.39
N THR A 81 0.54 -7.74 8.36
CA THR A 81 -0.21 -6.53 7.99
C THR A 81 -0.35 -5.51 9.13
N THR A 82 0.20 -5.77 10.32
CA THR A 82 0.23 -4.81 11.43
C THR A 82 0.86 -3.47 10.99
N VAL A 83 1.80 -3.51 10.04
CA VAL A 83 2.36 -2.31 9.39
C VAL A 83 1.29 -1.41 8.81
N THR A 84 0.30 -1.98 8.11
CA THR A 84 -0.81 -1.24 7.51
C THR A 84 -1.66 -0.56 8.57
N SER A 85 -1.93 -1.23 9.70
CA SER A 85 -2.65 -0.65 10.82
C SER A 85 -1.93 0.56 11.41
N VAL A 86 -0.60 0.48 11.56
CA VAL A 86 0.22 1.60 12.05
C VAL A 86 0.16 2.79 11.09
N LEU A 87 0.33 2.55 9.79
CA LEU A 87 0.26 3.60 8.77
C LEU A 87 -1.13 4.25 8.73
N ALA A 88 -2.21 3.46 8.78
CA ALA A 88 -3.58 3.97 8.82
C ALA A 88 -3.87 4.77 10.10
N GLU A 89 -3.37 4.33 11.25
CA GLU A 89 -3.55 5.04 12.53
C GLU A 89 -2.88 6.42 12.50
N VAL A 90 -1.71 6.54 11.90
CA VAL A 90 -1.03 7.85 11.78
C VAL A 90 -1.64 8.70 10.67
N PHE A 91 -1.94 8.12 9.51
CA PHE A 91 -2.58 8.82 8.40
C PHE A 91 -3.92 9.44 8.81
N SER A 92 -4.78 8.70 9.53
CA SER A 92 -6.09 9.20 9.96
C SER A 92 -6.03 10.43 10.87
N ARG A 93 -4.91 10.63 11.59
CA ARG A 93 -4.72 11.73 12.54
C ARG A 93 -3.85 12.85 12.00
N GLN A 94 -2.91 12.55 11.12
CA GLN A 94 -1.86 13.47 10.70
C GLN A 94 -1.73 13.62 9.18
N GLY A 95 -2.60 12.97 8.41
CA GLY A 95 -2.57 12.99 6.94
C GLY A 95 -1.33 12.31 6.35
N LYS A 96 -1.16 12.51 5.04
CA LYS A 96 -0.04 11.96 4.26
C LYS A 96 1.32 12.33 4.86
N ASP A 97 1.51 13.61 5.20
CA ASP A 97 2.80 14.08 5.72
C ASP A 97 3.19 13.43 7.03
N GLY A 98 2.23 13.18 7.93
CA GLY A 98 2.49 12.45 9.17
C GLY A 98 2.91 11.02 8.93
N ALA A 99 2.24 10.33 8.01
CA ALA A 99 2.63 8.97 7.63
C ALA A 99 4.03 8.94 7.00
N LEU A 100 4.36 9.87 6.11
CA LEU A 100 5.69 9.94 5.49
C LEU A 100 6.79 10.28 6.50
N ARG A 101 6.51 11.16 7.48
CA ARG A 101 7.44 11.39 8.60
C ARG A 101 7.70 10.12 9.40
N LEU A 102 6.64 9.37 9.73
CA LEU A 102 6.79 8.10 10.43
C LEU A 102 7.64 7.10 9.65
N VAL A 103 7.45 6.99 8.34
CA VAL A 103 8.23 6.08 7.48
C VAL A 103 9.73 6.42 7.53
N ASN A 104 10.11 7.70 7.61
CA ASN A 104 11.52 8.08 7.77
C ASN A 104 12.11 7.73 9.14
N GLU A 105 11.26 7.45 10.13
CA GLU A 105 11.63 7.13 11.51
C GLU A 105 11.16 5.71 11.89
N TRP A 106 11.14 4.77 10.93
CA TRP A 106 10.49 3.46 11.09
C TRP A 106 11.18 2.52 12.09
N ASN A 107 10.94 2.77 13.38
CA ASN A 107 11.41 1.98 14.52
C ASN A 107 10.51 2.24 15.74
N LEU A 108 10.69 1.49 16.83
CA LEU A 108 9.85 1.59 18.01
C LEU A 108 9.80 3.01 18.63
N LEU A 109 10.91 3.76 18.61
CA LEU A 109 10.94 5.13 19.11
C LEU A 109 10.15 6.07 18.20
N GLY A 110 10.30 5.92 16.89
CA GLY A 110 9.53 6.68 15.91
C GLY A 110 8.03 6.40 15.98
N LEU A 111 7.61 5.14 16.20
CA LEU A 111 6.20 4.82 16.43
C LEU A 111 5.64 5.61 17.62
N LYS A 112 6.33 5.57 18.76
CA LYS A 112 5.93 6.28 19.99
C LYS A 112 5.90 7.79 19.79
N LYS A 113 6.93 8.35 19.15
CA LYS A 113 7.05 9.78 18.85
C LYS A 113 5.91 10.28 17.95
N ASN A 114 5.47 9.47 17.00
CA ASN A 114 4.36 9.79 16.10
C ASN A 114 2.99 9.42 16.68
N GLY A 115 2.90 9.07 17.97
CA GLY A 115 1.63 8.87 18.66
C GLY A 115 0.89 7.58 18.29
N VAL A 116 1.59 6.57 17.77
CA VAL A 116 1.02 5.23 17.55
C VAL A 116 0.56 4.66 18.89
N SER A 117 -0.63 4.07 18.91
CA SER A 117 -1.22 3.55 20.15
C SER A 117 -0.29 2.53 20.85
N PRO A 118 -0.28 2.47 22.20
CA PRO A 118 0.53 1.51 22.93
C PRO A 118 0.26 0.05 22.51
N ALA A 119 -1.01 -0.28 22.22
CA ALA A 119 -1.40 -1.61 21.75
C ALA A 119 -0.77 -1.96 20.40
N LEU A 120 -0.74 -1.03 19.44
CA LEU A 120 -0.08 -1.27 18.15
C LEU A 120 1.45 -1.28 18.28
N CYS A 121 2.04 -0.47 19.15
CA CYS A 121 3.47 -0.56 19.46
C CYS A 121 3.85 -1.93 20.03
N GLU A 122 3.07 -2.44 21.00
CA GLU A 122 3.30 -3.77 21.58
C GLU A 122 3.15 -4.87 20.53
N ARG A 123 2.11 -4.79 19.69
CA ARG A 123 1.91 -5.74 18.60
C ARG A 123 3.07 -5.73 17.61
N MET A 124 3.55 -4.56 17.21
CA MET A 124 4.74 -4.42 16.35
C MET A 124 5.96 -5.09 16.99
N SER A 125 6.24 -4.82 18.27
CA SER A 125 7.37 -5.45 18.98
C SER A 125 7.24 -6.97 19.09
N ARG A 126 6.01 -7.49 19.27
CA ARG A 126 5.76 -8.93 19.39
C ARG A 126 5.92 -9.66 18.05
N VAL A 127 5.33 -9.10 16.99
CA VAL A 127 5.37 -9.69 15.64
C VAL A 127 6.78 -9.59 15.04
N PHE A 128 7.46 -8.48 15.27
CA PHE A 128 8.76 -8.17 14.67
C PHE A 128 9.89 -8.16 15.71
N SER A 129 9.95 -9.22 16.52
CA SER A 129 10.95 -9.38 17.59
C SER A 129 12.39 -9.47 17.09
N GLY A 130 12.58 -9.96 15.86
CA GLY A 130 13.88 -10.05 15.17
C GLY A 130 14.31 -8.79 14.43
N GLY A 131 13.50 -7.72 14.46
CA GLY A 131 13.74 -6.48 13.72
C GLY A 131 12.51 -6.05 12.93
N PHE A 132 12.30 -4.74 12.82
CA PHE A 132 11.17 -4.16 12.11
C PHE A 132 11.20 -4.50 10.61
N PRO A 133 10.04 -4.65 9.96
CA PRO A 133 9.99 -4.90 8.53
C PRO A 133 10.46 -3.66 7.78
N GLN A 134 10.92 -3.87 6.54
CA GLN A 134 11.34 -2.77 5.69
C GLN A 134 10.11 -1.98 5.23
N VAL A 135 10.10 -0.70 5.58
CA VAL A 135 9.09 0.26 5.16
C VAL A 135 9.82 1.49 4.69
N GLU A 136 9.62 1.86 3.43
CA GLU A 136 10.39 2.92 2.80
C GLU A 136 9.52 3.83 1.96
N ARG A 137 9.89 5.11 1.92
CA ARG A 137 9.33 6.05 0.97
C ARG A 137 9.88 5.73 -0.42
N VAL A 138 9.00 5.66 -1.41
CA VAL A 138 9.39 5.48 -2.82
C VAL A 138 9.76 6.85 -3.40
N THR A 139 10.92 6.91 -4.03
CA THR A 139 11.50 8.10 -4.66
C THR A 139 12.15 7.71 -5.98
N GLU A 140 12.41 8.67 -6.86
CA GLU A 140 13.11 8.43 -8.12
C GLU A 140 14.49 7.78 -7.92
N ASN A 141 15.16 8.07 -6.80
CA ASN A 141 16.50 7.57 -6.51
C ASN A 141 16.52 6.12 -6.00
N ASN A 142 15.44 5.62 -5.38
CA ASN A 142 15.41 4.28 -4.80
C ASN A 142 14.40 3.33 -5.47
N VAL A 143 13.52 3.81 -6.36
CA VAL A 143 12.41 3.02 -6.91
C VAL A 143 12.87 1.71 -7.55
N GLU A 144 13.96 1.72 -8.32
CA GLU A 144 14.46 0.50 -8.98
C GLU A 144 15.02 -0.54 -7.99
N ARG A 145 15.63 -0.08 -6.89
CA ARG A 145 16.07 -0.97 -5.79
C ARG A 145 14.86 -1.56 -5.08
N VAL A 146 13.90 -0.71 -4.70
CA VAL A 146 12.71 -1.11 -3.95
C VAL A 146 11.85 -2.09 -4.75
N LYS A 147 11.68 -1.89 -6.06
CA LYS A 147 11.00 -2.85 -6.94
C LYS A 147 11.63 -4.24 -6.87
N ARG A 148 12.97 -4.30 -7.00
CA ARG A 148 13.72 -5.56 -6.96
C ARG A 148 13.55 -6.26 -5.61
N GLU A 149 13.78 -5.54 -4.51
CA GLU A 149 13.65 -6.09 -3.16
C GLU A 149 12.22 -6.55 -2.86
N SER A 150 11.22 -5.75 -3.25
CA SER A 150 9.80 -6.07 -3.07
C SER A 150 9.40 -7.29 -3.88
N SER A 151 9.87 -7.42 -5.13
CA SER A 151 9.63 -8.59 -5.97
C SER A 151 10.26 -9.87 -5.39
N VAL A 152 11.47 -9.78 -4.82
CA VAL A 152 12.10 -10.90 -4.11
C VAL A 152 11.25 -11.29 -2.90
N PHE A 153 10.87 -10.33 -2.06
CA PHE A 153 10.07 -10.59 -0.87
C PHE A 153 8.67 -11.15 -1.20
N ARG A 154 8.02 -10.64 -2.25
CA ARG A 154 6.73 -11.14 -2.76
C ARG A 154 6.77 -12.64 -3.02
N LYS A 155 7.86 -13.15 -3.60
CA LYS A 155 8.04 -14.60 -3.88
C LYS A 155 8.19 -15.43 -2.61
N THR A 156 8.73 -14.87 -1.52
CA THR A 156 8.85 -15.61 -0.25
C THR A 156 7.50 -15.78 0.43
N VAL A 157 6.60 -14.80 0.31
CA VAL A 157 5.27 -14.84 0.95
C VAL A 157 4.22 -15.54 0.08
N ARG A 158 4.26 -15.36 -1.24
CA ARG A 158 3.27 -15.93 -2.18
C ARG A 158 3.70 -17.24 -2.80
N GLY A 159 4.96 -17.65 -2.63
CA GLY A 159 5.59 -18.70 -3.42
C GLY A 159 5.99 -18.21 -4.83
N GLU A 160 6.99 -18.84 -5.44
CA GLU A 160 7.57 -18.36 -6.71
C GLU A 160 6.55 -18.31 -7.86
N ALA A 161 5.70 -19.33 -7.98
CA ALA A 161 4.72 -19.44 -9.06
C ALA A 161 3.65 -18.34 -9.01
N ILE A 162 3.21 -17.95 -7.81
CA ILE A 162 2.16 -16.92 -7.64
C ILE A 162 2.78 -15.53 -7.52
N GLY A 163 4.01 -15.41 -7.01
CA GLY A 163 4.73 -14.14 -6.89
C GLY A 163 5.22 -13.56 -8.21
N GLN A 164 5.38 -14.39 -9.26
CA GLN A 164 5.74 -13.96 -10.61
C GLN A 164 4.53 -13.59 -11.49
N LEU A 165 3.33 -14.00 -11.09
CA LEU A 165 2.09 -13.64 -11.78
C LEU A 165 1.62 -12.27 -11.29
N GLY A 166 1.34 -11.37 -12.23
CA GLY A 166 0.66 -10.09 -11.96
C GLY A 166 1.34 -9.28 -10.88
#